data_AF-A0A440I1Q0-F1
#
_entry.id   AF-A0A440I1Q0-F1
#
_cell.length_a   1.000
_cell.length_b   1.000
_cell.length_c   1.000
_cell.angle_alpha   90.00
_cell.angle_beta   90.00
_cell.angle_gamma   90.00
#
_symmetry.space_group_name_H-M   'P 1'
#
loop_
_entity.id
_entity.type
_entity.pdbx_description
1 polymer ?
#
loop_
_entity_poly.entity_id
_entity_poly.type
_entity_poly.pdbx_seq_one_letter_code
_entity_poly.pdbx_strand_id
1 'polypeptide(L)'
;MNRCGVRCRVALVVVGMLVLQACSIELYSNLNQRQANEIVATLMRHGIPAQREAGKDGKMTVSVQKDRFAEAMAILDESGLPKQEFQTLGDVFKRDGLVSSPVEERATMIYGLSQELSQTISDIDGVLSARVHLVLPENDPLRQRLVPSSASVFIRHRASVPMNELIPQVKMLVAKGIAGLTYDNVSVTLIPVTAAVPEHATGEAGFTTFLGLWLHPDSVVTAMWLFYGMTAAILALAARLAYVQWYRRPGVYALDASATPVKKT
;
A
#
# COMPACT_ATOMS: atom_id res chain seq x y z
N MET A 1 7.35 -51.82 -4.05
CA MET A 1 6.38 -50.95 -4.75
C MET A 1 5.78 -49.79 -3.93
N ASN A 2 5.92 -49.68 -2.59
CA ASN A 2 5.11 -48.74 -1.78
C ASN A 2 5.68 -47.33 -1.56
N ARG A 3 6.92 -47.04 -1.99
CA ARG A 3 7.53 -45.70 -1.85
C ARG A 3 6.97 -44.68 -2.84
N CYS A 4 6.37 -45.13 -3.94
CA CYS A 4 5.84 -44.26 -4.99
C CYS A 4 4.54 -43.54 -4.56
N GLY A 5 3.61 -44.26 -3.92
CA GLY A 5 2.31 -43.70 -3.50
C GLY A 5 2.40 -42.67 -2.37
N VAL A 6 3.37 -42.80 -1.45
CA VAL A 6 3.59 -41.81 -0.38
C VAL A 6 4.21 -40.53 -0.94
N ARG A 7 5.16 -40.65 -1.88
CA ARG A 7 5.74 -39.49 -2.58
C ARG A 7 4.70 -38.76 -3.43
N CYS A 8 3.78 -39.48 -4.07
CA CYS A 8 2.70 -38.89 -4.86
C CYS A 8 1.70 -38.10 -3.99
N ARG A 9 1.34 -38.61 -2.80
CA ARG A 9 0.44 -37.90 -1.88
C ARG A 9 1.07 -36.65 -1.25
N VAL A 10 2.34 -36.73 -0.87
CA VAL A 10 3.08 -35.56 -0.36
C VAL A 10 3.23 -34.50 -1.46
N ALA A 11 3.53 -34.92 -2.69
CA ALA A 11 3.59 -34.00 -3.83
C ALA A 11 2.24 -33.31 -4.08
N LEU A 12 1.12 -34.02 -3.96
CA LEU A 12 -0.22 -33.45 -4.19
C LEU A 12 -0.61 -32.41 -3.12
N VAL A 13 -0.20 -32.62 -1.86
CA VAL A 13 -0.39 -31.64 -0.77
C VAL A 13 0.50 -30.41 -0.97
N VAL A 14 1.77 -30.59 -1.35
CA VAL A 14 2.69 -29.47 -1.65
C VAL A 14 2.20 -28.67 -2.86
N VAL A 15 1.69 -29.36 -3.90
CA VAL A 15 1.07 -28.72 -5.07
C VAL A 15 -0.22 -27.97 -4.66
N GLY A 16 -1.07 -28.55 -3.82
CA GLY A 16 -2.25 -27.87 -3.29
C GLY A 16 -1.91 -26.62 -2.48
N MET A 17 -0.82 -26.65 -1.72
CA MET A 17 -0.31 -25.52 -0.93
C MET A 17 0.29 -24.42 -1.82
N LEU A 18 0.84 -24.78 -2.98
CA LEU A 18 1.29 -23.86 -4.03
C LEU A 18 0.13 -23.24 -4.82
N VAL A 19 -1.08 -23.80 -4.79
CA VAL A 19 -2.25 -23.25 -5.50
C VAL A 19 -2.94 -22.12 -4.71
N LEU A 20 -2.66 -21.97 -3.41
CA LEU A 20 -3.14 -20.85 -2.59
C LEU A 20 -2.34 -19.54 -2.79
N GLN A 21 -1.72 -19.33 -3.96
CA GLN A 21 -1.16 -18.01 -4.29
C GLN A 21 -2.33 -17.02 -4.32
N ALA A 22 -2.40 -16.16 -3.29
CA ALA A 22 -3.34 -15.06 -3.21
C ALA A 22 -3.21 -14.24 -4.50
N CYS A 23 -4.28 -14.15 -5.28
CA CYS A 23 -4.27 -13.37 -6.50
C CYS A 23 -4.16 -11.90 -6.10
N SER A 24 -2.97 -11.34 -6.23
CA SER A 24 -2.72 -9.92 -6.05
C SER A 24 -3.19 -9.18 -7.29
N ILE A 25 -3.89 -8.07 -7.06
CA ILE A 25 -4.30 -7.13 -8.09
C ILE A 25 -3.48 -5.85 -7.93
N GLU A 26 -3.09 -5.27 -9.06
CA GLU A 26 -2.42 -3.98 -9.09
C GLU A 26 -3.36 -2.87 -8.63
N LEU A 27 -2.89 -2.04 -7.70
CA LEU A 27 -3.63 -0.89 -7.18
C LEU A 27 -3.21 0.39 -7.92
N TYR A 28 -1.89 0.63 -7.94
CA TYR A 28 -1.26 1.76 -8.64
C TYR A 28 0.08 1.33 -9.21
N SER A 29 0.40 1.80 -10.41
CA SER A 29 1.72 1.72 -11.04
C SER A 29 2.33 3.10 -11.24
N ASN A 30 3.58 3.12 -11.72
CA ASN A 30 4.28 4.34 -12.07
C ASN A 30 4.49 5.27 -10.86
N LEU A 31 4.67 4.69 -9.68
CA LEU A 31 4.91 5.43 -8.45
C LEU A 31 6.41 5.66 -8.24
N ASN A 32 6.75 6.79 -7.65
CA ASN A 32 8.09 6.95 -7.09
C ASN A 32 8.23 6.13 -5.79
N GLN A 33 9.48 5.87 -5.37
CA GLN A 33 9.76 5.05 -4.18
C GLN A 33 9.11 5.60 -2.90
N ARG A 34 9.05 6.93 -2.75
CA ARG A 34 8.47 7.57 -1.57
C ARG A 34 6.96 7.38 -1.52
N GLN A 35 6.26 7.57 -2.63
CA GLN A 35 4.81 7.36 -2.76
C GLN A 35 4.45 5.90 -2.51
N ALA A 36 5.18 4.96 -3.11
CA ALA A 36 4.94 3.54 -2.89
C ALA A 36 5.09 3.16 -1.40
N ASN A 37 6.10 3.71 -0.72
CA ASN A 37 6.29 3.50 0.72
C ASN A 37 5.13 4.09 1.54
N GLU A 38 4.66 5.28 1.19
CA GLU A 38 3.58 5.95 1.90
C GLU A 38 2.24 5.21 1.73
N ILE A 39 1.95 4.73 0.52
CA ILE A 39 0.77 3.90 0.23
C ILE A 39 0.82 2.60 1.03
N VAL A 40 1.94 1.86 0.97
CA VAL A 40 2.08 0.59 1.70
C VAL A 40 1.98 0.83 3.21
N ALA A 41 2.64 1.85 3.75
CA ALA A 41 2.58 2.16 5.17
C ALA A 41 1.15 2.51 5.63
N THR A 42 0.40 3.24 4.79
CA THR A 42 -1.00 3.60 5.08
C THR A 42 -1.88 2.35 5.08
N LEU A 43 -1.83 1.52 4.04
CA LEU A 43 -2.59 0.28 3.97
C LEU A 43 -2.27 -0.67 5.13
N MET A 44 -0.99 -0.82 5.48
CA MET A 44 -0.58 -1.66 6.61
C MET A 44 -1.11 -1.16 7.96
N ARG A 45 -1.20 0.16 8.18
CA ARG A 45 -1.79 0.72 9.42
C ARG A 45 -3.28 0.42 9.53
N HIS A 46 -3.96 0.25 8.40
CA HIS A 46 -5.37 -0.13 8.33
C HIS A 46 -5.59 -1.64 8.23
N GLY A 47 -4.55 -2.46 8.42
CA GLY A 47 -4.68 -3.92 8.37
C GLY A 47 -4.83 -4.49 6.95
N ILE A 48 -4.47 -3.75 5.90
CA ILE A 48 -4.48 -4.27 4.54
C ILE A 48 -3.05 -4.67 4.14
N PRO A 49 -2.77 -5.96 3.91
CA PRO A 49 -1.48 -6.40 3.40
C PRO A 49 -1.29 -5.89 1.96
N ALA A 50 -0.30 -5.02 1.77
CA ALA A 50 0.07 -4.47 0.48
C ALA A 50 1.52 -4.85 0.14
N GLN A 51 1.77 -5.19 -1.12
CA GLN A 51 3.09 -5.52 -1.64
C GLN A 51 3.53 -4.44 -2.62
N ARG A 52 4.82 -4.10 -2.59
CA ARG A 52 5.44 -3.20 -3.56
C ARG A 52 6.47 -3.95 -4.39
N GLU A 53 6.47 -3.71 -5.69
CA GLU A 53 7.38 -4.32 -6.63
C GLU A 53 8.07 -3.23 -7.45
N ALA A 54 9.38 -3.39 -7.64
CA ALA A 54 10.15 -2.49 -8.49
C ALA A 54 10.04 -2.95 -9.94
N GLY A 55 9.47 -2.10 -10.79
CA GLY A 55 9.47 -2.27 -12.23
C GLY A 55 10.87 -2.08 -12.82
N LYS A 56 11.04 -2.55 -14.06
CA LYS A 56 12.33 -2.47 -14.79
C LYS A 56 12.79 -1.02 -15.01
N ASP A 57 11.85 -0.07 -15.02
CA ASP A 57 12.10 1.34 -15.27
C ASP A 57 12.42 2.14 -14.00
N GLY A 58 12.64 1.46 -12.85
CA GLY A 58 12.86 2.09 -11.54
C GLY A 58 11.58 2.65 -10.90
N LYS A 59 10.44 2.51 -11.58
CA LYS A 59 9.10 2.86 -11.09
C LYS A 59 8.55 1.73 -10.23
N MET A 60 7.82 2.10 -9.19
CA MET A 60 7.23 1.15 -8.26
C MET A 60 5.76 0.88 -8.61
N THR A 61 5.34 -0.34 -8.36
CA THR A 61 3.95 -0.79 -8.44
C THR A 61 3.53 -1.31 -7.07
N VAL A 62 2.33 -0.96 -6.63
CA VAL A 62 1.74 -1.45 -5.38
C VAL A 62 0.55 -2.33 -5.70
N SER A 63 0.50 -3.52 -5.11
CA SER A 63 -0.55 -4.51 -5.28
C SER A 63 -1.14 -4.94 -3.94
N VAL A 64 -2.41 -5.33 -3.96
CA VAL A 64 -3.16 -5.83 -2.79
C VAL A 64 -3.91 -7.10 -3.15
N GLN A 65 -4.46 -7.79 -2.15
CA GLN A 65 -5.35 -8.92 -2.40
C GLN A 65 -6.65 -8.44 -3.08
N LYS A 66 -7.11 -9.18 -4.10
CA LYS A 66 -8.31 -8.82 -4.88
C LYS A 66 -9.54 -8.52 -4.02
N ASP A 67 -9.75 -9.27 -2.94
CA ASP A 67 -10.91 -9.15 -2.05
C ASP A 67 -10.87 -7.89 -1.16
N ARG A 68 -9.72 -7.21 -1.11
CA ARG A 68 -9.49 -6.00 -0.30
C ARG A 68 -9.29 -4.75 -1.17
N PHE A 69 -9.44 -4.86 -2.49
CA PHE A 69 -9.21 -3.76 -3.43
C PHE A 69 -10.08 -2.52 -3.15
N ALA A 70 -11.40 -2.71 -2.98
CA ALA A 70 -12.33 -1.62 -2.75
C ALA A 70 -12.04 -0.88 -1.44
N GLU A 71 -11.74 -1.63 -0.37
CA GLU A 71 -11.38 -1.07 0.93
C GLU A 71 -10.05 -0.32 0.87
N ALA A 72 -9.05 -0.88 0.20
CA ALA A 72 -7.76 -0.23 -0.02
C ALA A 72 -7.91 1.10 -0.77
N MET A 73 -8.72 1.13 -1.84
CA MET A 73 -8.99 2.34 -2.60
C MET A 73 -9.69 3.42 -1.75
N ALA A 74 -10.68 3.03 -0.94
CA ALA A 74 -11.37 3.96 -0.03
C ALA A 74 -10.40 4.58 0.99
N ILE A 75 -9.59 3.76 1.67
CA ILE A 75 -8.60 4.22 2.65
C ILE A 75 -7.58 5.18 2.03
N LEU A 76 -7.13 4.89 0.80
CA LEU A 76 -6.16 5.74 0.12
C LEU A 76 -6.77 7.08 -0.29
N ASP A 77 -8.00 7.10 -0.80
CA ASP A 77 -8.69 8.34 -1.17
C ASP A 77 -8.91 9.25 0.06
N GLU A 78 -9.33 8.67 1.18
CA GLU A 78 -9.47 9.34 2.48
C GLU A 78 -8.15 9.91 2.99
N SER A 79 -7.06 9.16 2.80
CA SER A 79 -5.71 9.58 3.15
C SER A 79 -5.12 10.59 2.17
N GLY A 80 -5.81 10.86 1.05
CA GLY A 80 -5.36 11.76 -0.01
C GLY A 80 -4.20 11.21 -0.84
N LEU A 81 -4.09 9.88 -0.95
CA LEU A 81 -3.06 9.18 -1.68
C LEU A 81 -3.56 8.69 -3.05
N PRO A 82 -2.68 8.65 -4.08
CA PRO A 82 -1.30 9.13 -4.08
C PRO A 82 -1.21 10.65 -3.99
N LYS A 83 -0.16 11.16 -3.33
CA LYS A 83 0.09 12.60 -3.26
C LYS A 83 0.35 13.16 -4.65
N GLN A 84 -0.21 14.34 -4.90
CA GLN A 84 0.07 15.11 -6.10
C GLN A 84 1.57 15.40 -6.20
N GLU A 85 2.14 15.18 -7.38
CA GLU A 85 3.51 15.59 -7.67
C GLU A 85 3.53 17.04 -8.16
N PHE A 86 4.53 17.79 -7.72
CA PHE A 86 4.77 19.16 -8.12
C PHE A 86 6.03 19.22 -8.96
N GLN A 87 6.00 20.02 -10.01
CA GLN A 87 7.17 20.28 -10.83
C GLN A 87 7.96 21.44 -10.22
N THR A 88 9.26 21.26 -10.05
CA THR A 88 10.13 22.35 -9.59
C THR A 88 10.31 23.36 -10.72
N LEU A 89 10.67 24.59 -10.38
CA LEU A 89 11.01 25.60 -11.39
C LEU A 89 12.08 25.09 -12.38
N GLY A 90 13.07 24.36 -11.87
CA GLY A 90 14.10 23.73 -12.70
C GLY A 90 13.53 22.72 -13.71
N ASP A 91 12.45 22.01 -13.39
CA ASP A 91 11.83 21.06 -14.31
C ASP A 91 11.02 21.75 -15.41
N VAL A 92 10.34 22.84 -15.08
CA VAL A 92 9.53 23.60 -16.05
C VAL A 92 10.43 24.38 -17.04
N PHE A 93 11.60 24.83 -16.58
CA PHE A 93 12.56 25.60 -17.40
C PHE A 93 13.48 24.74 -18.29
N LYS A 94 13.50 23.40 -18.16
CA LYS A 94 14.30 22.48 -19.01
C LYS A 94 13.80 22.36 -20.46
N ARG A 95 13.33 23.44 -21.07
CA ARG A 95 12.75 23.39 -22.42
C ARG A 95 13.85 23.22 -23.48
N ASP A 96 13.65 22.25 -24.37
CA ASP A 96 14.59 21.80 -25.42
C ASP A 96 14.77 22.77 -26.61
N GLY A 97 14.48 24.07 -26.43
CA GLY A 97 14.51 25.08 -27.49
C GLY A 97 15.68 26.06 -27.32
N LEU A 98 16.45 26.31 -28.39
CA LEU A 98 17.58 27.25 -28.39
C LEU A 98 17.17 28.73 -28.14
N VAL A 99 15.89 29.08 -28.27
CA VAL A 99 15.35 30.42 -27.97
C VAL A 99 13.88 30.30 -27.49
N SER A 100 13.57 30.80 -26.29
CA SER A 100 12.18 30.90 -25.79
C SER A 100 11.59 32.26 -26.15
N SER A 101 10.28 32.28 -26.49
CA SER A 101 9.57 33.56 -26.68
C SER A 101 9.26 34.23 -25.34
N PRO A 102 9.15 35.57 -25.26
CA PRO A 102 8.78 36.26 -24.02
C PRO A 102 7.44 35.79 -23.42
N VAL A 103 6.50 35.38 -24.27
CA VAL A 103 5.19 34.84 -23.85
C VAL A 103 5.37 33.46 -23.19
N GLU A 104 6.23 32.62 -23.75
CA GLU A 104 6.50 31.28 -23.23
C GLU A 104 7.28 31.31 -21.91
N GLU A 105 8.30 32.17 -21.80
CA GLU A 105 9.06 32.36 -20.57
C GLU A 105 8.12 32.84 -19.45
N ARG A 106 7.23 33.78 -19.74
CA ARG A 106 6.22 34.26 -18.81
C ARG A 106 5.24 33.17 -18.39
N ALA A 107 4.71 32.39 -19.33
CA ALA A 107 3.80 31.29 -19.02
C ALA A 107 4.48 30.24 -18.13
N THR A 108 5.74 29.93 -18.42
CA THR A 108 6.60 29.02 -17.65
C THR A 108 6.83 29.56 -16.23
N MET A 109 7.14 30.85 -16.08
CA MET A 109 7.28 31.51 -14.79
C MET A 109 6.00 31.45 -13.96
N ILE A 110 4.85 31.80 -14.55
CA ILE A 110 3.55 31.77 -13.84
C ILE A 110 3.20 30.35 -13.41
N TYR A 111 3.41 29.36 -14.29
CA TYR A 111 3.18 27.96 -13.96
C TYR A 111 4.09 27.49 -12.82
N GLY A 112 5.39 27.80 -12.88
CA GLY A 112 6.34 27.46 -11.81
C GLY A 112 5.98 28.08 -10.47
N LEU A 113 5.64 29.38 -10.43
CA LEU A 113 5.15 30.03 -9.21
C LEU A 113 3.87 29.39 -8.67
N SER A 114 2.97 28.98 -9.57
CA SER A 114 1.75 28.27 -9.18
C SER A 114 2.06 26.90 -8.57
N GLN A 115 3.06 26.18 -9.08
CA GLN A 115 3.52 24.90 -8.52
C GLN A 115 4.14 25.06 -7.13
N GLU A 116 5.05 26.01 -6.95
CA GLU A 116 5.73 26.28 -5.67
C GLU A 116 4.73 26.66 -4.56
N LEU A 117 3.77 27.54 -4.88
CA LEU A 117 2.70 27.89 -3.93
C LEU A 117 1.78 26.71 -3.64
N SER A 118 1.43 25.91 -4.65
CA SER A 118 0.60 24.71 -4.46
C SER A 118 1.29 23.68 -3.57
N GLN A 119 2.60 23.50 -3.74
CA GLN A 119 3.42 22.63 -2.91
C GLN A 119 3.47 23.13 -1.46
N THR A 120 3.80 24.42 -1.27
CA THR A 120 3.89 25.04 0.07
C THR A 120 2.57 24.92 0.84
N ILE A 121 1.42 25.14 0.19
CA ILE A 121 0.11 25.02 0.83
C ILE A 121 -0.25 23.55 1.09
N SER A 122 0.21 22.63 0.23
CA SER A 122 -0.02 21.18 0.43
C SER A 122 0.76 20.60 1.60
N ASP A 123 1.84 21.25 2.03
CA ASP A 123 2.63 20.86 3.20
C ASP A 123 1.99 21.30 4.54
N ILE A 124 0.91 22.08 4.51
CA ILE A 124 0.17 22.48 5.71
C ILE A 124 -0.55 21.26 6.31
N ASP A 125 -0.44 21.09 7.63
CA ASP A 125 -1.08 20.00 8.34
C ASP A 125 -2.60 19.95 8.12
N GLY A 126 -3.09 18.79 7.71
CA GLY A 126 -4.51 18.56 7.40
C GLY A 126 -4.89 18.84 5.95
N VAL A 127 -4.01 19.45 5.15
CA VAL A 127 -4.19 19.57 3.70
C VAL A 127 -3.82 18.25 3.02
N LEU A 128 -4.71 17.75 2.17
CA LEU A 128 -4.49 16.53 1.38
C LEU A 128 -3.96 16.86 -0.01
N SER A 129 -4.44 17.96 -0.60
CA SER A 129 -3.96 18.47 -1.88
C SER A 129 -4.37 19.92 -2.03
N ALA A 130 -3.46 20.77 -2.53
CA ALA A 130 -3.77 22.15 -2.88
C ALA A 130 -3.43 22.45 -4.34
N ARG A 131 -4.20 23.35 -4.94
CA ARG A 131 -3.91 23.89 -6.28
C ARG A 131 -4.13 25.38 -6.32
N VAL A 132 -3.12 26.09 -6.83
CA VAL A 132 -3.12 27.54 -6.99
C VAL A 132 -3.15 27.87 -8.48
N HIS A 133 -4.04 28.79 -8.85
CA HIS A 133 -4.11 29.37 -10.17
C HIS A 133 -3.83 30.86 -10.07
N LEU A 134 -2.74 31.31 -10.70
CA LEU A 134 -2.30 32.70 -10.70
C LEU A 134 -2.65 33.38 -12.02
N VAL A 135 -3.09 34.63 -11.94
CA VAL A 135 -3.24 35.53 -13.08
C VAL A 135 -2.41 36.78 -12.80
N LEU A 136 -1.38 37.01 -13.64
CA LEU A 136 -0.50 38.18 -13.54
C LEU A 136 -0.67 39.08 -14.76
N PRO A 137 -0.87 40.40 -14.58
CA PRO A 137 -1.03 41.34 -15.70
C PRO A 137 0.25 41.52 -16.49
N GLU A 138 0.15 41.65 -17.81
CA GLU A 138 1.34 41.90 -18.63
C GLU A 138 1.80 43.35 -18.48
N ASN A 139 3.12 43.52 -18.45
CA ASN A 139 3.76 44.83 -18.35
C ASN A 139 3.76 45.47 -19.74
N ASP A 140 2.60 46.01 -20.15
CA ASP A 140 2.47 46.81 -21.37
C ASP A 140 2.39 48.30 -21.01
N PRO A 141 3.42 49.10 -21.32
CA PRO A 141 3.45 50.53 -21.01
C PRO A 141 2.38 51.34 -21.76
N LEU A 142 1.76 50.78 -22.80
CA LEU A 142 0.70 51.43 -23.58
C LEU A 142 -0.71 51.12 -23.05
N ARG A 143 -0.85 50.19 -22.09
CA ARG A 143 -2.16 49.88 -21.49
C ARG A 143 -2.58 50.94 -20.47
N GLN A 144 -3.72 51.56 -20.72
CA GLN A 144 -4.33 52.56 -19.82
C GLN A 144 -4.98 51.97 -18.57
N ARG A 145 -5.29 50.67 -18.54
CA ARG A 145 -5.84 49.97 -17.36
C ARG A 145 -5.01 48.73 -17.05
N LEU A 146 -4.44 48.73 -15.85
CA LEU A 146 -3.78 47.56 -15.26
C LEU A 146 -4.86 46.59 -14.79
N VAL A 147 -4.84 45.36 -15.31
CA VAL A 147 -5.60 44.25 -14.70
C VAL A 147 -4.91 43.93 -13.37
N PRO A 148 -5.60 43.87 -12.23
CA PRO A 148 -4.94 43.52 -10.98
C PRO A 148 -4.50 42.05 -11.00
N SER A 149 -3.39 41.73 -10.33
CA SER A 149 -3.03 40.33 -10.09
C SER A 149 -4.11 39.67 -9.23
N SER A 150 -4.43 38.41 -9.53
CA SER A 150 -5.40 37.62 -8.78
C SER A 150 -4.95 36.17 -8.63
N ALA A 151 -5.43 35.52 -7.56
CA ALA A 151 -5.15 34.11 -7.30
C ALA A 151 -6.42 33.38 -6.86
N SER A 152 -6.58 32.15 -7.34
CA SER A 152 -7.57 31.20 -6.85
C SER A 152 -6.86 30.01 -6.23
N VAL A 153 -7.20 29.70 -4.99
CA VAL A 153 -6.59 28.63 -4.20
C VAL A 153 -7.67 27.60 -3.89
N PHE A 154 -7.46 26.38 -4.35
CA PHE A 154 -8.28 25.22 -4.04
C PHE A 154 -7.55 24.35 -3.03
N ILE A 155 -8.20 24.00 -1.92
CA ILE A 155 -7.63 23.17 -0.86
C ILE A 155 -8.61 22.05 -0.54
N ARG A 156 -8.16 20.81 -0.74
CA ARG A 156 -8.82 19.63 -0.21
C ARG A 156 -8.19 19.29 1.13
N HIS A 157 -8.98 19.12 2.18
CA HIS A 157 -8.48 18.93 3.54
C HIS A 157 -9.27 17.87 4.32
N ARG A 158 -8.69 17.38 5.40
CA ARG A 158 -9.38 16.48 6.33
C ARG A 158 -10.46 17.25 7.08
N ALA A 159 -11.67 16.68 7.17
CA ALA A 159 -12.79 17.27 7.91
C ALA A 159 -12.51 17.43 9.42
N SER A 160 -11.57 16.65 9.98
CA SER A 160 -11.16 16.73 11.39
C SER A 160 -10.36 17.99 11.74
N VAL A 161 -9.81 18.71 10.75
CA VAL A 161 -9.00 19.90 10.99
C VAL A 161 -9.78 21.16 10.58
N PRO A 162 -9.97 22.15 11.48
CA PRO A 162 -10.72 23.37 11.19
C PRO A 162 -9.91 24.33 10.31
N MET A 163 -9.86 24.06 9.01
CA MET A 163 -9.13 24.88 8.02
C MET A 163 -9.68 26.31 7.86
N ASN A 164 -10.92 26.57 8.30
CA ASN A 164 -11.53 27.90 8.19
C ASN A 164 -10.72 28.99 8.91
N GLU A 165 -10.06 28.64 10.03
CA GLU A 165 -9.22 29.55 10.81
C GLU A 165 -7.90 29.89 10.10
N LEU A 166 -7.47 29.02 9.18
CA LEU A 166 -6.22 29.20 8.42
C LEU A 166 -6.39 30.00 7.14
N ILE A 167 -7.63 30.24 6.68
CA ILE A 167 -7.92 31.01 5.46
C ILE A 167 -7.17 32.36 5.44
N PRO A 168 -7.17 33.17 6.51
CA PRO A 168 -6.46 34.45 6.49
C PRO A 168 -4.94 34.30 6.33
N GLN A 169 -4.33 33.27 6.93
CA GLN A 169 -2.89 33.05 6.79
C GLN A 169 -2.54 32.53 5.40
N VAL A 170 -3.35 31.63 4.82
CA VAL A 170 -3.19 31.19 3.42
C VAL A 170 -3.30 32.37 2.45
N LYS A 171 -4.34 33.21 2.61
CA LYS A 171 -4.49 34.43 1.78
C LYS A 171 -3.30 35.36 1.93
N MET A 172 -2.80 35.55 3.15
CA MET A 172 -1.64 36.40 3.43
C MET A 172 -0.36 35.84 2.79
N LEU A 173 -0.11 34.53 2.94
CA LEU A 173 1.04 33.84 2.35
C LEU A 173 1.07 34.01 0.83
N VAL A 174 -0.07 33.77 0.17
CA VAL A 174 -0.20 33.93 -1.29
C VAL A 174 -0.04 35.39 -1.72
N ALA A 175 -0.73 36.32 -1.05
CA ALA A 175 -0.66 37.74 -1.39
C ALA A 175 0.75 38.33 -1.21
N LYS A 176 1.50 37.89 -0.19
CA LYS A 176 2.88 38.35 0.05
C LYS A 176 3.92 37.63 -0.81
N GLY A 177 3.61 36.45 -1.30
CA GLY A 177 4.50 35.67 -2.18
C GLY A 177 4.55 36.17 -3.63
N ILE A 178 3.59 36.99 -4.06
CA ILE A 178 3.46 37.42 -5.46
C ILE A 178 3.40 38.95 -5.56
N ALA A 179 4.23 39.52 -6.44
CA ALA A 179 4.26 40.95 -6.67
C ALA A 179 2.91 41.47 -7.22
N GLY A 180 2.41 42.55 -6.61
CA GLY A 180 1.17 43.20 -7.03
C GLY A 180 -0.12 42.44 -6.69
N LEU A 181 -0.03 41.32 -5.97
CA LEU A 181 -1.20 40.59 -5.49
C LEU A 181 -1.64 41.14 -4.13
N THR A 182 -2.92 41.49 -4.00
CA THR A 182 -3.51 41.98 -2.75
C THR A 182 -4.33 40.89 -2.09
N TYR A 183 -4.55 41.03 -0.78
CA TYR A 183 -5.32 40.07 0.01
C TYR A 183 -6.75 39.86 -0.53
N ASP A 184 -7.39 40.94 -1.00
CA ASP A 184 -8.77 40.91 -1.51
C ASP A 184 -8.88 40.17 -2.86
N ASN A 185 -7.78 40.08 -3.61
CA ASN A 185 -7.72 39.39 -4.90
C ASN A 185 -7.32 37.91 -4.78
N VAL A 186 -7.31 37.37 -3.56
CA VAL A 186 -7.10 35.94 -3.30
C VAL A 186 -8.42 35.30 -2.89
N SER A 187 -8.91 34.39 -3.72
CA SER A 187 -10.05 33.53 -3.40
C SER A 187 -9.56 32.17 -2.90
N VAL A 188 -10.11 31.68 -1.79
CA VAL A 188 -9.76 30.37 -1.21
C VAL A 188 -11.03 29.54 -1.11
N THR A 189 -10.99 28.33 -1.68
CA THR A 189 -12.08 27.36 -1.61
C THR A 189 -11.59 26.13 -0.86
N LEU A 190 -12.29 25.76 0.20
CA LEU A 190 -12.01 24.58 1.02
C LEU A 190 -13.00 23.47 0.70
N ILE A 191 -12.49 22.26 0.45
CA ILE A 191 -13.29 21.05 0.26
C ILE A 191 -12.92 20.04 1.36
N PRO A 192 -13.81 19.80 2.33
CA PRO A 192 -13.57 18.79 3.35
C PRO A 192 -13.77 17.39 2.79
N VAL A 193 -12.86 16.48 3.16
CA VAL A 193 -13.00 15.03 2.95
C VAL A 193 -13.39 14.42 4.28
N THR A 194 -14.59 13.84 4.33
CA THR A 194 -15.06 13.07 5.48
C THR A 194 -14.62 11.62 5.25
N ALA A 195 -13.84 11.07 6.17
CA ALA A 195 -13.54 9.65 6.15
C ALA A 195 -14.86 8.88 6.31
N ALA A 196 -15.20 8.05 5.34
CA ALA A 196 -16.31 7.12 5.46
C ALA A 196 -15.82 6.01 6.38
N VAL A 197 -16.10 6.12 7.67
CA VAL A 197 -15.82 5.04 8.63
C VAL A 197 -16.47 3.78 8.08
N PRO A 198 -15.71 2.76 7.64
CA PRO A 198 -16.33 1.51 7.26
C PRO A 198 -16.92 0.94 8.54
N GLU A 199 -18.23 0.67 8.56
CA GLU A 199 -18.96 0.05 9.69
C GLU A 199 -18.37 -1.32 10.14
N HIS A 200 -17.31 -1.81 9.48
CA HIS A 200 -16.63 -3.06 9.79
C HIS A 200 -15.30 -2.92 10.55
N ALA A 201 -14.87 -1.71 10.91
CA ALA A 201 -13.58 -1.49 11.60
C ALA A 201 -13.65 -1.55 13.15
N THR A 202 -14.60 -2.29 13.74
CA THR A 202 -14.60 -2.59 15.18
C THR A 202 -13.76 -3.82 15.56
N GLY A 203 -13.08 -4.45 14.60
CA GLY A 203 -12.02 -5.41 14.89
C GLY A 203 -10.70 -4.67 14.98
N GLU A 204 -10.11 -4.59 16.18
CA GLU A 204 -8.75 -4.08 16.35
C GLU A 204 -7.83 -4.68 15.27
N ALA A 205 -7.20 -3.83 14.45
CA ALA A 205 -6.11 -4.21 13.55
C ALA A 205 -4.84 -4.55 14.37
N GLY A 206 -5.00 -5.38 15.40
CA GLY A 206 -3.95 -5.91 16.24
C GLY A 206 -3.36 -7.13 15.57
N PHE A 207 -2.03 -7.13 15.38
CA PHE A 207 -1.31 -8.35 15.07
C PHE A 207 -1.56 -9.36 16.19
N THR A 208 -2.19 -10.47 15.84
CA THR A 208 -2.45 -11.56 16.77
C THR A 208 -1.22 -12.46 16.87
N THR A 209 -0.91 -12.95 18.08
CA THR A 209 0.21 -13.87 18.29
C THR A 209 -0.25 -15.31 18.04
N PHE A 210 0.34 -15.98 17.05
CA PHE A 210 0.14 -17.42 16.81
C PHE A 210 1.50 -18.13 16.95
N LEU A 211 1.61 -19.06 17.90
CA LEU A 211 2.88 -19.78 18.20
C LEU A 211 4.09 -18.86 18.47
N GLY A 212 3.86 -17.68 19.08
CA GLY A 212 4.91 -16.70 19.36
C GLY A 212 5.35 -15.85 18.16
N LEU A 213 4.74 -16.07 16.99
CA LEU A 213 4.94 -15.25 15.80
C LEU A 213 3.81 -14.23 15.68
N TRP A 214 4.17 -13.01 15.27
CA TRP A 214 3.21 -11.94 15.01
C TRP A 214 2.64 -12.14 13.60
N LEU A 215 1.35 -12.48 13.52
CA LEU A 215 0.66 -12.68 12.23
C LEU A 215 -0.58 -11.79 12.13
N HIS A 216 -0.87 -11.37 10.90
CA HIS A 216 -2.10 -10.67 10.55
C HIS A 216 -3.32 -11.59 10.76
N PRO A 217 -4.45 -11.11 11.32
CA PRO A 217 -5.61 -11.94 11.67
C PRO A 217 -6.16 -12.76 10.49
N ASP A 218 -6.18 -12.19 9.28
CA ASP A 218 -6.63 -12.90 8.07
C ASP A 218 -5.79 -14.14 7.73
N SER A 219 -4.51 -14.13 8.11
CA SER A 219 -3.57 -15.22 7.84
C SER A 219 -3.54 -16.27 8.95
N VAL A 220 -4.12 -15.98 10.13
CA VAL A 220 -4.06 -16.90 11.28
C VAL A 220 -4.88 -18.15 11.03
N VAL A 221 -6.10 -18.02 10.49
CA VAL A 221 -6.95 -19.18 10.22
C VAL A 221 -6.24 -20.12 9.25
N THR A 222 -5.67 -19.59 8.19
CA THR A 222 -4.89 -20.35 7.20
C THR A 222 -3.66 -20.98 7.83
N ALA A 223 -2.88 -20.24 8.62
CA ALA A 223 -1.71 -20.76 9.34
C ALA A 223 -2.08 -21.86 10.34
N MET A 224 -3.21 -21.72 11.02
CA MET A 224 -3.73 -22.68 11.99
C MET A 224 -4.12 -24.00 11.31
N TRP A 225 -4.86 -23.93 10.19
CA TRP A 225 -5.19 -25.11 9.39
C TRP A 225 -3.94 -25.82 8.85
N LEU A 226 -2.94 -25.07 8.38
CA LEU A 226 -1.68 -25.62 7.91
C LEU A 226 -0.88 -26.29 9.04
N PHE A 227 -0.81 -25.68 10.21
CA PHE A 227 -0.09 -26.22 11.37
C PHE A 227 -0.75 -27.50 11.90
N TYR A 228 -2.08 -27.49 12.08
CA TYR A 228 -2.80 -28.69 12.51
C TYR A 228 -2.81 -29.78 11.43
N GLY A 229 -2.92 -29.41 10.16
CA GLY A 229 -2.80 -30.35 9.04
C GLY A 229 -1.43 -31.03 9.00
N MET A 230 -0.34 -30.26 9.18
CA MET A 230 1.02 -30.79 9.19
C MET A 230 1.28 -31.71 10.40
N THR A 231 0.84 -31.31 11.59
CA THR A 231 1.00 -32.13 12.80
C THR A 231 0.20 -33.44 12.71
N ALA A 232 -1.03 -33.40 12.20
CA ALA A 232 -1.83 -34.61 11.94
C ALA A 232 -1.16 -35.54 10.91
N ALA A 233 -0.58 -34.99 9.83
CA ALA A 233 0.12 -35.77 8.82
C ALA A 233 1.39 -36.45 9.40
N ILE A 234 2.16 -35.74 10.23
CA ILE A 234 3.34 -36.30 10.91
C ILE A 234 2.93 -37.45 11.84
N LEU A 235 1.87 -37.27 12.63
CA LEU A 235 1.36 -38.32 13.53
C LEU A 235 0.87 -39.54 12.77
N ALA A 236 0.16 -39.36 11.65
CA ALA A 236 -0.29 -40.47 10.81
C ALA A 236 0.88 -41.25 10.19
N LEU A 237 1.96 -40.55 9.81
CA LEU A 237 3.16 -41.18 9.25
C LEU A 237 3.95 -41.94 10.32
N ALA A 238 4.07 -41.38 11.53
CA ALA A 238 4.66 -42.04 12.68
C ALA A 238 3.88 -43.31 13.08
N ALA A 239 2.54 -43.22 13.16
CA ALA A 239 1.68 -44.36 13.45
C ALA A 239 1.81 -45.45 12.39
N ARG A 240 1.91 -45.08 11.10
CA ARG A 240 2.12 -46.02 10.00
C ARG A 240 3.49 -46.69 10.08
N LEU A 241 4.55 -45.96 10.43
CA LEU A 241 5.88 -46.53 10.62
C LEU A 241 5.91 -47.50 11.81
N ALA A 242 5.28 -47.12 12.93
CA ALA A 242 5.14 -47.99 14.09
C ALA A 242 4.37 -49.28 13.75
N TYR A 243 3.27 -49.16 12.99
CA TYR A 243 2.51 -50.32 12.51
C TYR A 243 3.34 -51.24 11.61
N VAL A 244 4.08 -50.69 10.65
CA VAL A 244 4.95 -51.46 9.75
C VAL A 244 6.11 -52.12 10.51
N GLN A 245 6.68 -51.44 11.51
CA GLN A 245 7.76 -51.97 12.33
C GLN A 245 7.27 -53.04 13.29
N TRP A 246 6.04 -52.91 13.81
CA TRP A 246 5.36 -53.94 14.57
C TRP A 246 5.09 -55.19 13.72
N TYR A 247 4.55 -55.02 12.52
CA TYR A 247 4.23 -56.12 11.60
C TYR A 247 5.48 -56.82 11.03
N ARG A 248 6.64 -56.16 11.08
CA ARG A 248 7.94 -56.70 10.63
C ARG A 248 8.73 -57.40 11.72
N ARG A 249 8.25 -57.51 12.96
CA ARG A 249 8.90 -58.35 13.97
C ARG A 249 8.61 -59.82 13.66
N PRO A 250 9.58 -60.64 13.19
CA PRO A 250 9.35 -62.06 13.03
C PRO A 250 9.14 -62.66 14.43
N GLY A 251 8.07 -63.44 14.60
CA GLY A 251 7.80 -64.16 15.84
C GLY A 251 8.95 -65.13 16.13
N VAL A 252 9.76 -64.82 17.14
CA VAL A 252 10.77 -65.73 17.66
C VAL A 252 10.02 -66.81 18.45
N TYR A 253 9.67 -67.91 17.79
CA TYR A 253 9.25 -69.12 18.48
C TYR A 253 10.50 -69.85 18.97
N ALA A 254 10.81 -69.70 20.26
CA ALA A 254 11.71 -70.60 20.96
C ALA A 254 10.93 -71.90 21.25
N LEU A 255 11.34 -73.01 20.63
CA LEU A 255 10.89 -74.35 21.02
C LEU A 255 11.93 -74.94 21.97
N ASP A 256 11.78 -74.66 23.26
CA ASP A 256 12.32 -75.52 24.31
C ASP A 256 11.17 -76.36 24.86
N ALA A 257 11.23 -77.68 24.67
CA ALA A 257 10.58 -78.64 25.54
C ALA A 257 11.16 -80.04 25.35
N SER A 258 11.90 -80.46 26.37
CA SER A 258 12.19 -81.83 26.74
C SER A 258 10.97 -82.77 26.66
N ALA A 259 11.15 -83.96 26.07
CA ALA A 259 10.43 -85.18 26.47
C ALA A 259 11.06 -86.42 25.81
N THR A 260 11.83 -87.19 26.59
CA THR A 260 11.96 -88.64 26.43
C THR A 260 10.59 -89.30 26.72
N PRO A 261 10.22 -90.43 26.09
CA PRO A 261 10.52 -91.73 26.70
C PRO A 261 10.69 -92.95 25.74
N VAL A 262 11.67 -93.82 26.09
CA VAL A 262 11.56 -95.26 26.40
C VAL A 262 10.87 -96.29 25.45
N LYS A 263 11.64 -97.36 25.15
CA LYS A 263 11.33 -98.80 24.81
C LYS A 263 10.58 -99.08 23.48
N LYS A 264 10.73 -100.22 22.81
CA LYS A 264 11.23 -101.62 23.01
C LYS A 264 11.47 -102.13 21.57
N THR A 265 12.45 -102.96 21.22
CA THR A 265 12.63 -104.39 21.54
C THR A 265 13.94 -104.82 20.89
#